data_AF-A0AAN7ZGV2-F1
#
_entry.id   AF-A0AAN7ZGV2-F1
#
_cell.length_a   1.000
_cell.length_b   1.000
_cell.length_c   1.000
_cell.angle_alpha   90.00
_cell.angle_beta   90.00
_cell.angle_gamma   90.00
#
_symmetry.space_group_name_H-M   'P 1'
#
loop_
_entity.id
_entity.type
_entity.pdbx_description
1 polymer ?
#
loop_
_entity_poly.entity_id
_entity_poly.type
_entity_poly.pdbx_seq_one_letter_code
_entity_poly.pdbx_strand_id
1 'polypeptide(L)'
;MVFTSEQDAFILMAHFRSGTRNPDGTWSYSLQSCIEQFSEAFPDVNIKYDAFKKHRLRLIARYENKHCICKGKSTGRPTVLTEEVVNDIQQRIQQKQGILLFRSAYRKNLHSRDHAPVDDNGVVPHLAGKSILGEVGR
;
A
#
# COMPACT_ATOMS: atom_id res chain seq x y z
N MET A 1 13.73 -2.27 -12.07
CA MET A 1 14.41 -3.55 -12.33
C MET A 1 13.38 -4.67 -12.28
N VAL A 2 13.40 -5.55 -13.28
CA VAL A 2 12.50 -6.70 -13.36
C VAL A 2 13.29 -7.92 -12.93
N PHE A 3 12.92 -8.51 -11.79
CA PHE A 3 13.47 -9.78 -11.34
C PHE A 3 12.71 -10.93 -12.00
N THR A 4 13.42 -12.00 -12.36
CA THR A 4 12.82 -13.23 -12.87
C THR A 4 12.21 -14.05 -11.74
N SER A 5 11.35 -15.01 -12.06
CA SER A 5 10.78 -15.93 -11.05
C SER A 5 11.85 -16.76 -10.35
N GLU A 6 12.90 -17.15 -11.06
CA GLU A 6 14.04 -17.89 -10.50
C GLU A 6 14.83 -17.02 -9.51
N GLN A 7 15.07 -15.76 -9.87
CA GLN A 7 15.70 -14.78 -8.97
C GLN A 7 14.83 -14.51 -7.74
N ASP A 8 13.51 -14.39 -7.91
CA ASP A 8 12.57 -14.22 -6.79
C ASP A 8 12.64 -15.40 -5.81
N ALA A 9 12.68 -16.63 -6.35
CA ALA A 9 12.82 -17.84 -5.54
C ALA A 9 14.17 -17.87 -4.82
N PHE A 10 15.26 -17.55 -5.52
CA PHE A 10 16.60 -17.52 -4.94
C PHE A 10 16.71 -16.49 -3.81
N ILE A 11 16.20 -15.26 -4.02
CA ILE A 11 16.23 -14.20 -3.00
C ILE A 11 15.52 -14.65 -1.73
N LEU A 12 14.36 -15.33 -1.87
CA LEU A 12 13.61 -15.81 -0.72
C LEU A 12 14.36 -16.94 0.01
N MET A 13 14.96 -17.88 -0.73
CA MET A 13 15.80 -18.92 -0.12
C MET A 13 17.02 -18.34 0.60
N ALA A 14 17.77 -17.46 -0.05
CA ALA A 14 18.95 -16.82 0.52
C ALA A 14 18.60 -16.01 1.77
N HIS A 15 17.44 -15.35 1.79
CA HIS A 15 16.93 -14.65 2.96
C HIS A 15 16.76 -15.60 4.15
N PHE A 16 16.00 -16.69 3.99
CA PHE A 16 15.77 -17.62 5.10
C PHE A 16 17.03 -18.39 5.51
N ARG A 17 17.93 -18.68 4.55
CA ARG A 17 19.25 -19.27 4.84
C ARG A 17 20.16 -18.36 5.68
N SER A 18 20.03 -17.05 5.51
CA SER A 18 20.76 -16.07 6.34
C SER A 18 20.19 -15.92 7.76
N GLY A 19 19.14 -16.67 8.10
CA GLY A 19 18.48 -16.63 9.39
C GLY A 19 19.39 -17.13 10.50
N THR A 20 19.67 -16.27 11.47
CA THR A 20 20.35 -16.63 12.72
C THR A 20 19.35 -16.54 13.86
N ARG A 21 19.32 -17.56 14.71
CA ARG A 21 18.45 -17.57 15.88
C ARG A 21 19.12 -16.81 17.01
N ASN A 22 18.47 -15.76 17.48
CA ASN A 22 18.94 -14.95 18.60
C ASN A 22 18.64 -15.65 19.94
N PRO A 23 19.33 -15.27 21.03
CA PRO A 23 19.13 -15.86 22.36
C PRO A 23 17.71 -15.68 22.93
N ASP A 24 17.01 -14.64 22.51
CA ASP A 24 15.61 -14.35 22.86
C ASP A 24 14.59 -15.22 22.10
N GLY A 25 15.06 -16.13 21.25
CA GLY A 25 14.23 -17.00 20.42
C GLY A 25 13.74 -16.35 19.12
N THR A 26 14.06 -15.09 18.85
CA THR A 26 13.73 -14.40 17.60
C THR A 26 14.68 -14.79 16.47
N TRP A 27 14.26 -14.57 15.23
CA TRP A 27 15.10 -14.77 14.05
C TRP A 27 15.60 -13.41 13.53
N SER A 28 16.91 -13.30 13.35
CA SER A 28 17.54 -12.18 12.64
C SER A 28 17.96 -12.63 11.25
N TYR A 29 17.68 -11.81 10.24
CA TYR A 29 18.01 -12.11 8.85
C TYR A 29 18.92 -11.03 8.28
N SER A 30 20.05 -11.43 7.69
CA SER A 30 21.04 -10.51 7.15
C SER A 30 20.72 -10.10 5.70
N LEU A 31 20.53 -8.80 5.47
CA LEU A 31 20.42 -8.26 4.11
C LEU A 31 21.72 -8.43 3.33
N GLN A 32 22.85 -8.19 3.99
CA GLN A 32 24.16 -8.21 3.36
C GLN A 32 24.50 -9.61 2.85
N SER A 33 24.33 -10.63 3.70
CA SER A 33 24.57 -12.03 3.31
C SER A 33 23.66 -12.46 2.15
N CYS A 34 22.41 -11.98 2.13
CA CYS A 34 21.48 -12.27 1.04
C CYS A 34 21.92 -11.62 -0.29
N ILE A 35 22.46 -10.39 -0.26
CA ILE A 35 22.98 -9.71 -1.45
C ILE A 35 24.26 -10.39 -1.96
N GLU A 36 25.16 -10.79 -1.06
CA GLU A 36 26.40 -11.49 -1.41
C GLU A 36 26.10 -12.82 -2.12
N GLN A 37 25.26 -13.66 -1.52
CA GLN A 37 24.82 -14.91 -2.13
C GLN A 37 24.12 -14.68 -3.47
N PHE A 38 23.33 -13.61 -3.61
CA PHE A 38 22.69 -13.27 -4.86
C PHE A 38 23.69 -12.85 -5.93
N SER A 39 24.69 -12.04 -5.57
CA SER A 39 25.69 -11.52 -6.49
C SER A 39 26.63 -12.63 -6.97
N GLU A 40 26.90 -13.63 -6.13
CA GLU A 40 27.63 -14.83 -6.50
C GLU A 40 26.84 -15.73 -7.47
N ALA A 41 25.53 -15.90 -7.22
CA ALA A 41 24.68 -16.72 -8.08
C ALA A 41 24.31 -16.05 -9.42
N PHE A 42 24.25 -14.71 -9.45
CA PHE A 42 23.85 -13.92 -10.61
C PHE A 42 24.80 -12.74 -10.85
N PRO A 43 26.08 -12.99 -11.22
CA PRO A 43 27.09 -11.94 -11.34
C PRO A 43 26.78 -10.92 -12.44
N ASP A 44 26.07 -11.33 -13.49
CA ASP A 44 25.71 -10.47 -14.63
C ASP A 44 24.62 -9.44 -14.29
N VAL A 45 23.97 -9.59 -13.12
CA VAL A 45 22.80 -8.81 -12.76
C VAL A 45 23.20 -7.62 -11.90
N ASN A 46 23.40 -6.46 -12.54
CA ASN A 46 23.73 -5.23 -11.82
C ASN A 46 22.53 -4.69 -11.02
N ILE A 47 22.54 -4.86 -9.70
CA ILE A 47 21.44 -4.45 -8.82
C ILE A 47 21.85 -3.31 -7.91
N LYS A 48 21.01 -2.27 -7.89
CA LYS A 48 21.09 -1.22 -6.87
C LYS A 48 20.59 -1.74 -5.52
N TYR A 49 21.37 -1.50 -4.47
CA TYR A 49 21.06 -1.91 -3.09
C TYR A 49 19.62 -1.58 -2.66
N ASP A 50 19.15 -0.35 -2.89
CA ASP A 50 17.80 0.08 -2.52
C ASP A 50 16.70 -0.66 -3.27
N ALA A 51 16.95 -0.99 -4.55
CA ALA A 51 16.02 -1.75 -5.36
C ALA A 51 15.91 -3.19 -4.85
N PHE A 52 17.05 -3.82 -4.51
CA PHE A 52 17.08 -5.15 -3.91
C PHE A 52 16.34 -5.19 -2.57
N LYS A 53 16.65 -4.26 -1.66
CA LYS A 53 16.03 -4.16 -0.34
C LYS A 53 14.51 -4.06 -0.44
N LYS A 54 14.01 -3.14 -1.26
CA LYS A 54 12.56 -2.96 -1.50
C LYS A 54 11.93 -4.20 -2.13
N HIS A 55 12.65 -4.85 -3.05
CA HIS A 55 12.13 -6.04 -3.72
C HIS A 55 12.03 -7.24 -2.79
N ARG A 56 13.07 -7.52 -2.02
CA ARG A 56 13.10 -8.57 -0.99
C ARG A 56 11.96 -8.41 0.01
N LEU A 57 11.74 -7.20 0.54
CA LEU A 57 10.64 -6.94 1.49
C LEU A 57 9.26 -7.27 0.90
N ARG A 58 9.05 -6.94 -0.38
CA ARG A 58 7.79 -7.29 -1.08
C ARG A 58 7.62 -8.79 -1.27
N LEU A 59 8.71 -9.52 -1.53
CA LEU A 59 8.67 -10.99 -1.66
C LEU A 59 8.35 -11.66 -0.34
N ILE A 60 8.99 -11.24 0.74
CA ILE A 60 8.73 -11.75 2.09
C ILE A 60 7.27 -11.52 2.46
N ALA A 61 6.79 -10.27 2.33
CA ALA A 61 5.40 -9.95 2.62
C ALA A 61 4.43 -10.77 1.75
N ARG A 62 4.74 -11.01 0.48
CA ARG A 62 3.91 -11.88 -0.38
C ARG A 62 3.90 -13.32 0.13
N TYR A 63 5.07 -13.86 0.49
CA TYR A 63 5.22 -15.22 0.96
C TYR A 63 4.52 -15.43 2.31
N GLU A 64 4.63 -14.49 3.24
CA GLU A 64 3.95 -14.56 4.53
C GLU A 64 2.42 -14.50 4.39
N ASN A 65 1.91 -13.67 3.48
CA ASN A 65 0.46 -13.49 3.32
C ASN A 65 -0.20 -14.54 2.41
N LYS A 66 0.50 -15.07 1.42
CA LYS A 66 -0.08 -15.94 0.37
C LYS A 66 0.63 -17.29 0.24
N HIS A 67 1.72 -17.51 0.97
CA HIS A 67 2.57 -18.69 0.84
C HIS A 67 2.98 -19.00 -0.60
N CYS A 68 3.16 -17.95 -1.42
CA CYS A 68 3.52 -18.09 -2.82
C CYS A 68 4.54 -17.04 -3.26
N ILE A 69 5.41 -17.45 -4.18
CA ILE A 69 6.43 -16.59 -4.81
C ILE A 69 5.89 -16.01 -6.11
N CYS A 70 5.07 -16.79 -6.82
CA CYS A 70 4.46 -16.45 -8.09
C CYS A 70 3.65 -15.15 -7.99
N LYS A 71 3.77 -14.29 -9.01
CA LYS A 71 2.81 -13.22 -9.19
C LYS A 71 1.46 -13.87 -9.47
N GLY A 72 0.43 -13.51 -8.70
CA GLY A 72 -0.92 -13.99 -8.98
C GLY A 72 -1.27 -13.71 -10.43
N LYS A 73 -1.97 -14.64 -11.07
CA LYS A 73 -2.51 -14.41 -12.42
C LYS A 73 -3.31 -13.12 -12.36
N SER A 74 -3.00 -12.16 -13.22
CA SER A 74 -3.92 -11.07 -13.50
C SER A 74 -5.22 -11.73 -13.92
N THR A 75 -6.30 -11.53 -13.17
CA THR A 75 -7.63 -12.04 -13.52
C THR A 75 -8.19 -11.36 -14.77
N GLY A 76 -7.40 -10.47 -15.41
CA GLY A 76 -7.87 -9.58 -16.45
C GLY A 76 -8.99 -8.68 -15.94
N ARG A 77 -9.45 -7.80 -16.80
CA ARG A 77 -10.80 -7.26 -16.66
C ARG A 77 -11.74 -8.29 -17.30
N PRO A 78 -12.81 -8.74 -16.62
CA PRO A 78 -13.83 -9.55 -17.28
C PRO A 78 -14.33 -8.78 -18.51
N THR A 79 -14.14 -9.36 -19.70
CA THR A 79 -14.56 -8.74 -20.97
C THR A 79 -16.07 -8.88 -21.17
N VAL A 80 -16.67 -9.90 -20.56
CA VAL A 80 -18.11 -10.15 -20.64
C VAL A 80 -18.82 -9.25 -19.63
N LEU A 81 -19.78 -8.47 -20.13
CA LEU A 81 -20.65 -7.64 -19.31
C LEU A 81 -21.66 -8.54 -18.57
N THR A 82 -21.31 -8.99 -17.37
CA THR A 82 -22.27 -9.59 -16.44
C THR A 82 -22.94 -8.48 -15.61
N GLU A 83 -24.10 -8.75 -15.02
CA GLU A 83 -24.83 -7.79 -14.17
C GLU A 83 -23.95 -7.26 -13.02
N GLU A 84 -23.08 -8.12 -12.46
CA GLU A 84 -22.11 -7.74 -11.44
C GLU A 84 -21.08 -6.72 -11.96
N VAL A 85 -20.59 -6.89 -13.19
CA VAL A 85 -19.64 -5.96 -13.82
C VAL A 85 -20.31 -4.62 -14.14
N VAL A 86 -21.58 -4.62 -14.54
CA VAL A 86 -22.36 -3.39 -14.76
C VAL A 86 -22.55 -2.62 -13.45
N ASN A 87 -22.91 -3.34 -12.38
CA ASN A 87 -23.08 -2.77 -11.04
C ASN A 87 -21.76 -2.19 -10.49
N ASP A 88 -20.64 -2.89 -10.64
CA ASP A 88 -19.30 -2.38 -10.24
C ASP A 88 -18.91 -1.14 -11.07
N ILE A 89 -19.19 -1.12 -12.38
CA ILE A 89 -18.96 0.07 -13.22
C ILE A 89 -19.83 1.25 -12.74
N GLN A 90 -21.11 1.04 -12.43
CA GLN A 90 -22.01 2.08 -11.92
C GLN A 90 -21.55 2.62 -10.56
N GLN A 91 -21.14 1.74 -9.63
CA GLN A 91 -20.60 2.16 -8.34
C GLN A 91 -19.35 3.03 -8.50
N ARG A 92 -18.42 2.65 -9.39
CA ARG A 92 -17.21 3.45 -9.66
C ARG A 92 -17.53 4.79 -10.30
N ILE A 93 -18.51 4.87 -11.20
CA ILE A 93 -18.96 6.13 -11.81
C ILE A 93 -19.58 7.04 -10.74
N GLN A 94 -20.45 6.51 -9.88
CA GLN A 94 -21.08 7.27 -8.79
C GLN A 94 -20.05 7.78 -7.76
N GLN A 95 -19.09 6.94 -7.36
CA GLN A 95 -18.00 7.37 -6.47
C GLN A 95 -17.15 8.48 -7.10
N LYS A 96 -16.84 8.37 -8.40
CA LYS A 96 -16.05 9.38 -9.12
C LYS A 96 -16.84 10.69 -9.28
N GLN A 97 -18.15 10.63 -9.52
CA GLN A 97 -19.03 11.80 -9.53
C GLN A 97 -19.15 12.42 -8.13
N GLY A 98 -19.28 11.63 -7.08
CA GLY A 98 -19.28 12.10 -5.69
C GLY A 98 -17.99 12.85 -5.32
N ILE A 99 -16.83 12.32 -5.69
CA ILE A 99 -15.53 12.97 -5.47
C ILE A 99 -15.39 14.28 -6.26
N LEU A 100 -15.87 14.30 -7.52
CA LEU A 100 -15.84 15.51 -8.35
C LEU A 100 -16.80 16.59 -7.84
N LEU A 101 -17.99 16.18 -7.38
CA LEU A 101 -18.96 17.07 -6.76
C LEU A 101 -18.42 17.65 -5.44
N PHE A 102 -17.82 16.80 -4.59
CA PHE A 102 -17.19 17.24 -3.35
C PHE A 102 -16.05 18.23 -3.63
N ARG A 103 -15.13 17.94 -4.56
CA ARG A 103 -14.08 18.87 -4.97
C ARG A 103 -14.63 20.19 -5.53
N SER A 104 -15.73 20.16 -6.28
CA SER A 104 -16.37 21.36 -6.82
C SER A 104 -17.03 22.21 -5.71
N ALA A 105 -17.65 21.57 -4.71
CA ALA A 105 -18.29 22.23 -3.59
C ALA A 105 -17.26 22.87 -2.64
N TYR A 106 -16.12 22.20 -2.41
CA TYR A 106 -15.01 22.77 -1.66
C TYR A 106 -14.35 23.94 -2.40
N ARG A 107 -14.22 23.87 -3.74
CA ARG A 107 -13.68 24.98 -4.55
C ARG A 107 -14.58 26.21 -4.53
N LYS A 108 -15.91 26.05 -4.58
CA LYS A 108 -16.87 27.16 -4.51
C LYS A 108 -16.90 27.83 -3.13
N ASN A 109 -16.82 27.05 -2.05
CA ASN A 109 -16.79 27.59 -0.68
C ASN A 109 -15.51 28.36 -0.32
N LEU A 110 -14.40 28.15 -1.04
CA LEU A 110 -13.17 28.89 -0.80
C LEU A 110 -13.20 30.31 -1.40
N HIS A 111 -13.94 30.54 -2.49
CA HIS A 111 -14.06 31.87 -3.13
C HIS A 111 -15.16 32.75 -2.53
N SER A 112 -16.01 32.24 -1.64
CA SER A 112 -17.03 33.05 -0.94
C SER A 112 -16.53 33.65 0.37
N ARG A 113 -15.26 33.45 0.74
CA ARG A 113 -14.71 33.87 2.04
C ARG A 113 -13.87 35.16 2.02
N ASP A 114 -13.78 35.85 0.89
CA ASP A 114 -12.97 37.08 0.76
C ASP A 114 -13.73 38.39 1.03
N HIS A 115 -14.95 38.32 1.59
CA HIS A 115 -15.60 39.48 2.19
C HIS A 115 -16.20 39.13 3.55
N ALA A 116 -15.36 39.14 4.58
CA ALA A 116 -15.79 39.33 5.96
C ALA A 116 -15.14 40.62 6.49
N PRO A 117 -15.90 41.55 7.08
CA PRO A 117 -15.34 42.74 7.71
C PRO A 117 -14.52 42.32 8.92
N VAL A 118 -13.36 42.94 9.09
CA VAL A 118 -12.49 42.78 10.25
C VAL A 118 -13.21 43.39 11.46
N ASP A 119 -13.55 42.56 12.44
CA ASP A 119 -13.91 42.99 13.79
C ASP A 119 -12.83 42.57 14.79
N ASP A 120 -12.19 43.59 15.38
CA ASP A 120 -11.21 43.50 16.46
C ASP A 120 -11.86 42.89 17.70
N ASN A 121 -11.72 41.59 17.93
CA ASN A 121 -11.72 40.97 19.26
C ASN A 121 -11.27 39.51 19.15
N GLY A 122 -9.96 39.29 19.32
CA GLY A 122 -9.34 37.97 19.27
C GLY A 122 -9.87 37.02 20.34
N VAL A 123 -10.76 36.12 19.95
CA VAL A 123 -11.10 34.90 20.71
C VAL A 123 -11.22 33.73 19.75
N VAL A 124 -10.28 32.77 19.85
CA VAL A 124 -10.34 31.49 19.16
C VAL A 124 -11.30 30.57 19.93
N PRO A 125 -12.39 30.04 19.32
CA PRO A 125 -13.22 29.05 19.99
C PRO A 125 -12.55 27.67 19.93
N HIS A 126 -12.19 27.19 21.11
CA HIS A 126 -11.73 25.85 21.45
C HIS A 126 -12.66 24.76 20.86
N LEU A 127 -12.11 23.84 20.07
CA LEU A 127 -12.84 22.68 19.53
C LEU A 127 -13.15 21.68 20.65
N ALA A 128 -14.35 21.76 21.24
CA ALA A 128 -14.92 20.73 22.10
C ALA A 128 -15.74 19.75 21.24
N GLY A 129 -15.33 18.49 21.27
CA GLY A 129 -15.81 17.43 20.38
C GLY A 129 -17.21 16.90 20.66
N LYS A 130 -17.59 15.88 19.87
CA LYS A 130 -18.62 14.89 20.22
C LYS A 130 -18.29 13.55 19.56
N SER A 131 -17.85 12.61 20.40
CA SER A 131 -17.88 11.17 20.14
C SER A 131 -19.31 10.71 19.93
N ILE A 132 -19.52 9.78 19.00
CA ILE A 132 -20.77 9.05 18.80
C ILE A 132 -20.48 7.60 19.19
N LEU A 133 -20.94 7.19 20.38
CA LEU A 133 -20.96 5.79 20.83
C LEU A 133 -22.42 5.32 20.85
N GLY A 134 -22.63 4.06 20.47
CA GLY A 134 -23.89 3.53 19.96
C GLY A 134 -25.01 3.27 20.98
N GLU A 135 -26.23 3.22 20.43
CA GLU A 135 -27.42 2.67 21.06
C GLU A 135 -27.58 1.19 20.68
N VAL A 136 -27.64 0.32 21.69
CA VAL A 136 -28.22 -1.03 21.61
C VAL A 136 -29.29 -1.08 22.70
N GLY A 137 -30.53 -1.37 22.32
CA GLY A 137 -31.62 -1.56 23.27
C GLY A 137 -32.83 -2.24 22.65
N ARG A 138 -32.99 -3.54 22.93
CA ARG A 138 -34.25 -4.17 23.33
C ARG A 138 -33.95 -5.26 24.34
#